data_AF-A0A972BWP5-F1
#
_entry.id   AF-A0A972BWP5-F1
#
_cell.length_a   1.000
_cell.length_b   1.000
_cell.length_c   1.000
_cell.angle_alpha   90.00
_cell.angle_beta   90.00
_cell.angle_gamma   90.00
#
_symmetry.space_group_name_H-M   'P 1'
#
loop_
_entity.id
_entity.type
_entity.pdbx_description
1 polymer ?
#
loop_
_entity_poly.entity_id
_entity_poly.type
_entity_poly.pdbx_seq_one_letter_code
_entity_poly.pdbx_strand_id
1 'polypeptide(L)'
;MKLYTLGFTKKSARAFFELLKSHGIGTLVDIRLNNSSQLAGFSKGSDLEYFLAEICNCDYHHELKFAPTKEIMDGFKSGQISLQQFEKLNSDLMAERNALSYFADKYLGCKDVCLLCSEDKPDKCHRRILANLILERLPGTTLLHL
;
A
#
# COMPACT_ATOMS: atom_id res chain seq x y z
N MET A 1 -12.65 10.35 -3.25
CA MET A 1 -12.08 10.05 -1.92
C MET A 1 -10.66 10.63 -1.82
N LYS A 2 -10.06 10.71 -0.63
CA LYS A 2 -8.61 10.98 -0.51
C LYS A 2 -7.86 9.66 -0.37
N LEU A 3 -6.90 9.43 -1.26
CA LEU A 3 -6.00 8.30 -1.24
C LEU A 3 -4.61 8.77 -0.81
N TYR A 4 -4.02 8.06 0.13
CA TYR A 4 -2.68 8.29 0.59
C TYR A 4 -1.81 7.09 0.27
N THR A 5 -0.50 7.27 0.25
CA THR A 5 0.42 6.12 0.22
C THR A 5 1.58 6.36 1.14
N LEU A 6 2.01 5.32 1.85
CA LEU A 6 3.10 5.40 2.81
C LEU A 6 4.04 4.19 2.66
N GLY A 7 5.34 4.44 2.81
CA GLY A 7 6.38 3.41 2.87
C GLY A 7 6.99 3.38 4.26
N PHE A 8 7.12 2.21 4.88
CA PHE A 8 7.59 2.14 6.27
C PHE A 8 9.12 2.19 6.43
N THR A 9 9.90 1.82 5.41
CA THR A 9 11.36 1.84 5.53
C THR A 9 11.89 3.26 5.71
N LYS A 10 13.00 3.39 6.46
CA LYS A 10 13.64 4.66 6.85
C LYS A 10 12.78 5.60 7.72
N LYS A 11 11.67 5.10 8.27
CA LYS A 11 10.84 5.83 9.25
C LYS A 11 10.91 5.14 10.61
N SER A 12 11.04 5.93 11.67
CA SER A 12 10.82 5.42 13.04
C SER A 12 9.33 5.17 13.25
N ALA A 13 8.98 4.36 14.26
CA ALA A 13 7.59 4.17 14.66
C ALA A 13 6.89 5.52 14.93
N ARG A 14 7.56 6.43 15.65
CA ARG A 14 7.05 7.78 15.91
C ARG A 14 6.76 8.53 14.61
N ALA A 15 7.71 8.61 13.69
CA ALA A 15 7.50 9.31 12.42
C ALA A 15 6.36 8.69 11.60
N PHE A 16 6.27 7.36 11.58
CA PHE A 16 5.22 6.62 10.89
C PHE A 16 3.83 6.92 11.43
N PHE A 17 3.61 6.75 12.74
CA PHE A 17 2.30 6.95 13.35
C PHE A 17 1.88 8.43 13.40
N GLU A 18 2.82 9.36 13.59
CA GLU A 18 2.53 10.80 13.54
C GLU A 18 2.08 11.22 12.14
N LEU A 19 2.67 10.68 11.06
CA LEU A 19 2.22 10.95 9.69
C LEU A 19 0.78 10.48 9.46
N LEU A 20 0.42 9.29 9.94
CA LEU A 20 -0.95 8.77 9.81
C LEU A 20 -1.94 9.63 10.61
N LYS A 21 -1.57 9.99 11.84
CA LYS A 21 -2.40 10.80 12.74
C LYS A 21 -2.61 12.22 12.23
N SER A 22 -1.56 12.89 11.76
CA SER A 22 -1.63 14.27 11.29
C SER A 22 -2.47 14.42 10.02
N HIS A 23 -2.60 13.36 9.22
CA HIS A 23 -3.44 13.32 8.02
C HIS A 23 -4.83 12.71 8.26
N GLY A 24 -5.12 12.28 9.50
CA GLY A 24 -6.41 11.71 9.88
C GLY A 24 -6.76 10.42 9.13
N ILE A 25 -5.75 9.60 8.80
CA ILE A 25 -5.92 8.33 8.08
C ILE A 25 -6.84 7.42 8.89
N GLY A 26 -7.98 7.05 8.28
CA GLY A 26 -8.98 6.17 8.90
C GLY A 26 -8.76 4.70 8.58
N THR A 27 -8.16 4.39 7.42
CA THR A 27 -7.95 3.00 6.99
C THR A 27 -6.58 2.83 6.34
N LEU A 28 -5.78 1.91 6.85
CA LEU A 28 -4.51 1.49 6.27
C LEU A 28 -4.67 0.15 5.54
N VAL A 29 -4.42 0.16 4.24
CA VAL A 29 -4.43 -1.04 3.39
C VAL A 29 -2.99 -1.47 3.14
N ASP A 30 -2.58 -2.54 3.80
CA ASP A 30 -1.28 -3.16 3.62
C ASP A 30 -1.27 -4.03 2.36
N ILE A 31 -0.48 -3.60 1.37
CA ILE A 31 -0.35 -4.27 0.07
C ILE A 31 0.98 -5.04 -0.05
N ARG A 32 1.69 -5.24 1.06
CA ARG A 32 2.92 -6.02 1.10
C ARG A 32 2.61 -7.50 0.88
N LEU A 33 3.38 -8.16 0.02
CA LEU A 33 3.32 -9.61 -0.13
C LEU A 33 3.63 -10.34 1.19
N ASN A 34 4.58 -9.81 1.97
CA ASN A 34 4.96 -10.34 3.28
C ASN A 34 4.96 -9.19 4.31
N ASN A 35 4.16 -9.31 5.36
CA ASN A 35 4.03 -8.32 6.43
C ASN A 35 4.62 -8.78 7.78
N SER A 36 5.30 -9.93 7.80
CA SER A 36 5.96 -10.50 8.99
C SER A 36 7.45 -10.14 9.13
N SER A 37 7.95 -9.25 8.25
CA SER A 37 9.37 -8.90 8.20
C SER A 37 9.88 -8.31 9.52
N GLN A 38 11.08 -8.74 9.93
CA GLN A 38 11.78 -8.23 11.13
C GLN A 38 12.46 -6.86 10.90
N LEU A 39 12.43 -6.32 9.68
CA LEU A 39 13.14 -5.08 9.33
C LEU A 39 12.63 -3.84 10.09
N ALA A 40 11.36 -3.86 10.51
CA ALA A 40 10.79 -2.88 11.43
C ALA A 40 9.74 -3.57 12.30
N GLY A 41 10.08 -3.83 13.57
CA GLY A 41 9.22 -4.59 14.50
C GLY A 41 7.81 -4.02 14.62
N PHE A 42 7.66 -2.69 14.63
CA PHE A 42 6.36 -2.03 14.70
C PHE A 42 5.47 -2.26 13.46
N SER A 43 6.05 -2.71 12.35
CA SER A 43 5.36 -2.91 11.08
C SER A 43 4.92 -4.36 10.85
N LYS A 44 5.10 -5.25 11.85
CA LYS A 44 4.59 -6.62 11.79
C LYS A 44 3.08 -6.61 11.79
N GLY A 45 2.43 -7.44 10.97
CA GLY A 45 0.98 -7.41 10.77
C GLY A 45 0.14 -7.28 12.06
N SER A 46 0.32 -8.21 13.01
CA SER A 46 -0.42 -8.20 14.29
C SER A 46 -0.13 -6.98 15.16
N ASP A 47 1.15 -6.59 15.25
CA ASP A 47 1.57 -5.48 16.11
C ASP A 47 1.13 -4.14 15.49
N LEU A 48 1.20 -4.04 14.17
CA LEU A 48 0.80 -2.88 13.39
C LEU A 48 -0.71 -2.66 13.50
N GLU A 49 -1.53 -3.71 13.38
CA GLU A 49 -2.98 -3.64 13.60
C GLU A 49 -3.31 -3.07 14.99
N TYR A 50 -2.70 -3.63 16.04
CA TYR A 50 -2.89 -3.15 17.40
C TYR A 50 -2.45 -1.68 17.57
N PHE A 51 -1.25 -1.32 17.10
CA PHE A 51 -0.76 0.05 17.22
C PHE A 51 -1.56 1.08 16.42
N LEU A 52 -2.10 0.71 15.26
CA LEU A 52 -2.97 1.58 14.46
C LEU A 52 -4.27 1.87 15.19
N ALA A 53 -4.89 0.85 15.80
CA ALA A 53 -6.08 1.02 16.62
C ALA A 53 -5.81 1.96 17.80
N GLU A 54 -4.76 1.70 18.58
CA GLU A 54 -4.46 2.42 19.82
C GLU A 54 -3.93 3.85 19.60
N ILE A 55 -3.10 4.07 18.58
CA ILE A 55 -2.39 5.36 18.39
C ILE A 55 -3.13 6.28 17.42
N CYS A 56 -3.76 5.69 16.39
CA CYS A 56 -4.33 6.43 15.26
C CYS A 56 -5.84 6.27 15.13
N ASN A 57 -6.49 5.36 15.86
CA ASN A 57 -7.88 4.96 15.63
C ASN A 57 -8.11 4.63 14.13
N CYS A 58 -7.22 3.79 13.60
CA CYS A 58 -7.14 3.47 12.18
C CYS A 58 -7.36 1.97 11.96
N ASP A 59 -8.27 1.64 11.04
CA ASP A 59 -8.54 0.27 10.62
C ASP A 59 -7.37 -0.28 9.78
N TYR A 60 -7.10 -1.56 9.91
CA TYR A 60 -6.02 -2.23 9.21
C TYR A 60 -6.53 -3.39 8.35
N HIS A 61 -6.10 -3.45 7.10
CA HIS A 61 -6.42 -4.56 6.20
C HIS A 61 -5.19 -5.00 5.42
N HIS A 62 -4.81 -6.28 5.56
CA HIS A 62 -3.78 -6.89 4.73
C HIS A 62 -4.38 -7.51 3.47
N GLU A 63 -4.07 -6.94 2.31
CA GLU A 63 -4.73 -7.25 1.04
C GLU A 63 -3.74 -7.78 0.01
N LEU A 64 -3.49 -9.09 0.06
CA LEU A 64 -2.62 -9.78 -0.92
C LEU A 64 -3.14 -9.68 -2.37
N LYS A 65 -4.43 -9.36 -2.54
CA LYS A 65 -5.01 -9.07 -3.85
C LYS A 65 -4.25 -7.97 -4.59
N PHE A 66 -3.70 -7.02 -3.83
CA PHE A 66 -2.93 -5.87 -4.30
C PHE A 66 -1.41 -6.07 -4.27
N ALA A 67 -0.94 -7.23 -3.80
CA ALA A 67 0.49 -7.52 -3.75
C ALA A 67 0.96 -8.12 -5.10
N PRO A 68 2.10 -7.67 -5.65
CA PRO A 68 2.76 -8.40 -6.72
C PRO A 68 3.14 -9.80 -6.25
N THR A 69 3.19 -10.78 -7.16
CA THR A 69 3.65 -12.13 -6.79
C THR A 69 5.13 -12.15 -6.43
N LYS A 70 5.56 -13.24 -5.80
CA LYS A 70 6.97 -13.43 -5.45
C LYS A 70 7.86 -13.41 -6.69
N GLU A 71 7.42 -14.05 -7.77
CA GLU A 71 8.13 -14.15 -9.04
C GLU A 71 8.34 -12.76 -9.66
N ILE A 72 7.29 -11.94 -9.68
CA ILE A 72 7.36 -10.56 -10.20
C ILE A 72 8.32 -9.72 -9.35
N MET A 73 8.23 -9.82 -8.02
CA MET A 73 9.11 -9.08 -7.10
C MET A 73 10.57 -9.52 -7.24
N ASP A 74 10.84 -10.82 -7.27
CA ASP A 74 12.19 -11.37 -7.32
C ASP A 74 12.84 -11.10 -8.68
N GLY A 75 12.08 -11.21 -9.77
CA GLY A 75 12.54 -10.83 -11.12
C GLY A 75 12.95 -9.36 -11.19
N PHE A 76 12.17 -8.46 -10.59
CA PHE A 76 12.50 -7.04 -10.59
C PHE A 76 13.71 -6.72 -9.71
N LYS A 77 13.77 -7.29 -8.50
CA LYS A 77 14.89 -7.10 -7.56
C LYS A 77 16.22 -7.65 -8.09
N SER A 78 16.17 -8.77 -8.81
CA SER A 78 17.36 -9.38 -9.43
C SER A 78 17.79 -8.71 -10.73
N GLY A 79 17.00 -7.76 -11.25
CA GLY A 79 17.26 -7.09 -12.52
C GLY A 79 16.95 -7.93 -13.76
N GLN A 80 16.29 -9.09 -13.59
CA GLN A 80 15.86 -9.94 -14.71
C GLN A 80 14.75 -9.31 -15.54
N ILE A 81 13.92 -8.47 -14.93
CA ILE A 81 12.90 -7.68 -15.62
C ILE A 81 13.11 -6.19 -15.39
N SER A 82 12.82 -5.39 -16.42
CA SER A 82 12.88 -3.94 -16.36
C SER A 82 11.73 -3.36 -15.53
N LEU A 83 11.82 -2.07 -15.17
CA LEU A 83 10.73 -1.36 -14.51
C LEU A 83 9.44 -1.39 -15.34
N GLN A 84 9.54 -1.24 -16.67
CA GLN A 84 8.37 -1.28 -17.56
C GLN A 84 7.72 -2.66 -17.57
N GLN A 85 8.52 -3.72 -17.57
CA GLN A 85 8.00 -5.09 -17.47
C GLN A 85 7.35 -5.34 -16.11
N PHE A 86 7.97 -4.88 -15.03
CA PHE A 86 7.39 -4.95 -13.68
C PHE A 86 6.03 -4.22 -13.60
N GLU A 87 5.95 -3.00 -14.12
CA GLU A 87 4.71 -2.21 -14.15
C GLU A 87 3.62 -2.89 -14.95
N LYS A 88 3.96 -3.43 -16.12
CA LYS A 88 3.02 -4.17 -16.97
C LYS A 88 2.52 -5.43 -16.28
N LEU A 89 3.42 -6.30 -15.81
CA LEU A 89 3.06 -7.56 -15.16
C LEU A 89 2.19 -7.34 -13.93
N ASN A 90 2.52 -6.33 -13.12
CA ASN A 90 1.73 -6.02 -11.94
C ASN A 90 0.36 -5.45 -12.31
N SER A 91 0.26 -4.60 -13.34
CA SER A 91 -1.02 -4.08 -13.83
C SER A 91 -1.91 -5.18 -14.41
N ASP A 92 -1.33 -6.09 -15.21
CA ASP A 92 -2.05 -7.24 -15.76
C ASP A 92 -2.58 -8.14 -14.63
N LEU A 93 -1.77 -8.41 -13.61
CA LEU A 93 -2.16 -9.19 -12.43
C LEU A 93 -3.33 -8.53 -11.66
N MET A 94 -3.31 -7.20 -11.51
CA MET A 94 -4.41 -6.46 -10.87
C MET A 94 -5.70 -6.57 -11.67
N ALA A 95 -5.61 -6.52 -13.01
CA ALA A 95 -6.74 -6.69 -13.89
C ALA A 95 -7.33 -8.11 -13.78
N GLU A 96 -6.48 -9.14 -13.86
CA GLU A 96 -6.86 -10.55 -13.70
C GLU A 96 -7.60 -10.79 -12.38
N ARG A 97 -7.11 -10.18 -11.30
CA ARG A 97 -7.72 -10.31 -9.97
C ARG A 97 -9.00 -9.49 -9.81
N ASN A 98 -9.39 -8.62 -10.74
CA ASN A 98 -10.42 -7.61 -10.52
C ASN A 98 -10.13 -6.76 -9.27
N ALA A 99 -8.87 -6.33 -9.12
CA ALA A 99 -8.39 -5.61 -7.95
C ALA A 99 -9.13 -4.27 -7.78
N LEU A 100 -9.34 -3.52 -8.86
CA LEU A 100 -10.00 -2.22 -8.80
C LEU A 100 -11.46 -2.28 -8.36
N SER A 101 -12.24 -3.21 -8.92
CA SER A 101 -13.64 -3.38 -8.51
C SER A 101 -13.72 -3.71 -7.02
N TYR A 102 -12.87 -4.64 -6.56
CA TYR A 102 -12.78 -4.98 -5.14
C TYR A 102 -12.33 -3.81 -4.26
N PHE A 103 -11.38 -2.98 -4.73
CA PHE A 103 -11.00 -1.78 -4.01
C PHE A 103 -12.19 -0.82 -3.89
N ALA A 104 -12.92 -0.59 -4.98
CA ALA A 104 -14.07 0.30 -4.97
C ALA A 104 -15.16 -0.20 -4.01
N ASP A 105 -15.52 -1.49 -4.10
CA ASP A 105 -16.55 -2.09 -3.26
C ASP A 105 -16.23 -2.01 -1.77
N LYS A 106 -14.95 -2.19 -1.41
CA LYS A 106 -14.52 -2.29 -0.01
C LYS A 106 -14.08 -0.97 0.61
N TYR A 107 -13.46 -0.07 -0.16
CA TYR A 107 -12.72 1.08 0.37
C TYR A 107 -13.21 2.43 -0.13
N LEU A 108 -14.05 2.51 -1.17
CA LEU A 108 -14.48 3.81 -1.71
C LEU A 108 -15.28 4.63 -0.68
N GLY A 109 -16.03 3.95 0.19
CA GLY A 109 -16.77 4.56 1.30
C GLY A 109 -15.96 4.77 2.58
N CYS A 110 -14.72 4.28 2.64
CA CYS A 110 -13.87 4.43 3.81
C CYS A 110 -13.30 5.85 3.91
N LYS A 111 -13.05 6.28 5.15
CA LYS A 111 -12.44 7.58 5.43
C LYS A 111 -10.93 7.51 5.21
N ASP A 112 -10.40 8.42 4.39
CA ASP A 112 -8.97 8.72 4.23
C ASP A 112 -8.08 7.45 4.18
N VAL A 113 -8.11 6.75 3.04
CA VAL A 113 -7.47 5.44 2.85
C VAL A 113 -5.99 5.60 2.50
N CYS A 114 -5.10 4.85 3.16
CA CYS A 114 -3.67 4.87 2.90
C CYS A 114 -3.14 3.49 2.46
N LEU A 115 -2.46 3.43 1.31
CA LEU A 115 -1.78 2.23 0.82
C LEU A 115 -0.38 2.12 1.45
N LEU A 116 -0.10 1.02 2.15
CA LEU A 116 1.19 0.75 2.77
C LEU A 116 2.06 -0.18 1.91
N CYS A 117 3.27 0.25 1.54
CA CYS A 117 4.33 -0.63 1.01
C CYS A 117 5.60 -0.60 1.86
N SER A 118 6.62 -1.37 1.44
CA SER A 118 7.89 -1.44 2.16
C SER A 118 8.80 -0.28 1.81
N GLU A 119 8.85 0.10 0.54
CA GLU A 119 9.79 1.04 -0.05
C GLU A 119 9.53 2.49 0.42
N ASP A 120 10.56 3.17 0.91
CA ASP A 120 10.49 4.55 1.40
C ASP A 120 9.89 5.51 0.37
N LYS A 121 10.33 5.41 -0.89
CA LYS A 121 9.89 6.28 -2.00
C LYS A 121 8.93 5.58 -2.97
N PRO A 122 7.97 6.31 -3.57
CA PRO A 122 6.98 5.72 -4.48
C PRO A 122 7.51 5.47 -5.90
N ASP A 123 8.66 6.04 -6.29
CA ASP A 123 9.16 6.09 -7.67
C ASP A 123 9.35 4.74 -8.37
N LYS A 124 9.52 3.67 -7.61
CA LYS A 124 9.67 2.29 -8.11
C LYS A 124 8.98 1.30 -7.18
N CYS A 125 7.82 1.69 -6.59
CA CYS A 125 7.03 0.82 -5.71
C CYS A 125 5.70 0.42 -6.37
N HIS A 126 5.26 -0.81 -6.09
CA HIS A 126 3.95 -1.35 -6.47
C HIS A 126 2.77 -0.50 -5.96
N ARG A 127 2.92 0.22 -4.83
CA ARG A 127 1.89 1.16 -4.34
C ARG A 127 1.54 2.25 -5.35
N ARG A 128 2.51 2.71 -6.14
CA ARG A 128 2.28 3.72 -7.18
C ARG A 128 1.42 3.16 -8.30
N ILE A 129 1.68 1.92 -8.71
CA ILE A 129 0.94 1.26 -9.78
C ILE A 129 -0.54 1.17 -9.39
N LEU A 130 -0.83 0.67 -8.19
CA LEU A 130 -2.21 0.60 -7.70
C LEU A 130 -2.84 1.99 -7.54
N ALA A 131 -2.12 2.96 -6.97
CA ALA A 131 -2.63 4.32 -6.80
C ALA A 131 -3.00 4.98 -8.14
N ASN A 132 -2.18 4.81 -9.17
CA ASN A 132 -2.46 5.32 -10.51
C ASN A 132 -3.68 4.65 -11.13
N LEU A 133 -3.78 3.32 -11.03
CA LEU A 133 -4.96 2.58 -11.50
C LEU A 133 -6.26 3.05 -10.82
N ILE A 134 -6.20 3.34 -9.51
CA ILE A 134 -7.32 3.90 -8.75
C ILE A 134 -7.68 5.30 -9.27
N LEU A 135 -6.70 6.20 -9.41
CA LEU A 135 -6.94 7.56 -9.90
C LEU A 135 -7.57 7.59 -11.30
N GLU A 136 -7.12 6.71 -12.19
CA GLU A 136 -7.64 6.63 -13.56
C GLU A 136 -9.07 6.11 -13.64
N ARG A 137 -9.48 5.23 -12.71
CA ARG A 137 -10.76 4.51 -12.79
C ARG A 137 -11.81 4.99 -11.80
N LEU A 138 -11.42 5.74 -10.77
CA LEU A 138 -12.32 6.30 -9.76
C LEU A 138 -12.23 7.85 -9.77
N PRO A 139 -13.00 8.51 -10.66
CA PRO A 139 -13.01 9.97 -10.78
C PRO A 139 -13.31 10.67 -9.44
N GLY A 140 -12.64 11.79 -9.19
CA GLY A 140 -12.77 12.52 -7.92
C GLY A 140 -11.93 11.95 -6.77
N THR A 141 -11.05 10.98 -7.05
CA THR A 141 -9.99 10.58 -6.12
C THR A 141 -8.81 11.53 -6.20
N THR A 142 -8.28 11.94 -5.05
CA THR A 142 -7.03 12.71 -4.95
C THR A 142 -5.95 11.85 -4.30
N LEU A 143 -4.69 12.07 -4.65
CA LEU A 143 -3.55 11.28 -4.18
C LEU A 143 -2.52 12.14 -3.46
N LEU A 144 -2.07 11.70 -2.28
CA LEU A 144 -0.93 12.27 -1.56
C LEU A 144 0.06 11.18 -1.14
N HIS A 145 1.34 11.34 -1.49
CA HIS A 145 2.41 10.47 -1.01
C HIS A 145 2.99 11.00 0.30
N LEU A 146 3.02 10.14 1.33
CA LEU A 146 3.54 10.39 2.67
C LEU A 146 4.92 9.74 2.89
#